data_AF-A0A8C2PED8-F1
#
_entry.id   AF-A0A8C2PED8-F1
#
_cell.length_a   1.000
_cell.length_b   1.000
_cell.length_c   1.000
_cell.angle_alpha   90.00
_cell.angle_beta   90.00
_cell.angle_gamma   90.00
#
_symmetry.space_group_name_H-M   'P 1'
#
loop_
_entity.id
_entity.type
_entity.pdbx_description
1 polymer ?
#
loop_
_entity_poly.entity_id
_entity_poly.type
_entity_poly.pdbx_seq_one_letter_code
_entity_poly.pdbx_strand_id
1 'polypeptide(L)'
;MVTRNERSGQRRQDVIIMAPELLILLGAAVILQADLLPDKKSLLLPPVNFTIKAVNLAQVLLRWEPNPDQEQSNVQLGYHVKINAPQEEEYETRNTERSLVTILHKGFSASVQTVPWSDHSLQASSWVSAELKAPPGSPGTEIVNLTCTTNTKADNYTHFQPYQVSLHCTWLVGKDAPDDTQYFLYYRYRSRIEECQEYSKDVLQRNVACWFPRTFINSKGRDSLAVYVNGSSKEAAIKPFDQLFALHAIDRVNPPANVTAELKGTCLSIHWEKPVSAFPSHCFDYEVKIYNAKKGYFQTEKMTTNTLITIIDDVSKYYIQVRAAVSSVCRATGLWSEWSQPIYVGKDDQKPWTEWFLTAVMMTICFILLIFSLICRICHLWTKLFPPVPVPKSNINDFFVIINNEKTGSSETEVISYVEEAGFETLEDSVF
;
A
#
# COMPACT_ATOMS: atom_id res chain seq x y z
N MET A 1 -72.47 -14.06 -65.86
CA MET A 1 -73.68 -13.94 -65.01
C MET A 1 -73.95 -12.45 -64.80
N VAL A 2 -75.16 -11.90 -65.01
CA VAL A 2 -76.44 -12.18 -64.29
C VAL A 2 -76.30 -11.65 -62.85
N THR A 3 -76.97 -10.57 -62.40
CA THR A 3 -78.11 -9.81 -62.98
C THR A 3 -78.29 -8.39 -62.38
N ARG A 4 -79.20 -7.57 -62.97
CA ARG A 4 -80.26 -6.67 -62.37
C ARG A 4 -80.18 -6.31 -60.87
N ASN A 5 -80.64 -5.15 -60.34
CA ASN A 5 -81.54 -4.05 -60.79
C ASN A 5 -81.47 -2.86 -59.77
N GLU A 6 -81.97 -1.62 -59.95
CA GLU A 6 -82.30 -0.77 -61.11
C GLU A 6 -82.64 0.70 -60.71
N ARG A 7 -83.09 1.53 -61.69
CA ARG A 7 -84.14 2.61 -61.66
C ARG A 7 -84.86 2.90 -60.32
N SER A 8 -85.30 4.14 -60.01
CA SER A 8 -85.37 5.46 -60.71
C SER A 8 -85.50 6.59 -59.64
N GLY A 9 -85.61 7.90 -59.89
CA GLY A 9 -85.68 8.74 -61.10
C GLY A 9 -85.52 10.23 -60.68
N GLN A 10 -84.95 11.11 -61.49
CA GLN A 10 -85.59 11.84 -62.60
C GLN A 10 -86.53 13.00 -62.20
N ARG A 11 -85.94 14.18 -61.95
CA ARG A 11 -86.29 15.40 -62.71
C ARG A 11 -85.11 16.40 -62.73
N ARG A 12 -85.07 17.25 -63.75
CA ARG A 12 -84.10 18.34 -63.98
C ARG A 12 -84.86 19.46 -64.73
N GLN A 13 -84.24 20.63 -64.86
CA GLN A 13 -84.68 21.79 -65.66
C GLN A 13 -85.85 22.60 -65.06
N ASP A 14 -85.92 23.93 -65.20
CA ASP A 14 -84.92 24.97 -65.59
C ASP A 14 -85.50 26.37 -65.20
N VAL A 15 -84.92 27.47 -65.72
CA VAL A 15 -85.48 28.85 -65.85
C VAL A 15 -85.17 29.86 -64.72
N ILE A 16 -83.97 30.46 -64.81
CA ILE A 16 -83.69 31.90 -65.08
C ILE A 16 -84.73 32.94 -64.56
N ILE A 17 -84.27 34.00 -63.86
CA ILE A 17 -84.50 35.45 -64.17
C ILE A 17 -83.92 36.41 -63.09
N MET A 18 -83.45 37.58 -63.54
CA MET A 18 -83.05 38.81 -62.81
C MET A 18 -81.86 38.77 -61.80
N ALA A 19 -80.91 39.67 -62.04
CA ALA A 19 -80.02 40.25 -61.04
C ALA A 19 -80.63 41.53 -60.44
N PRO A 20 -80.08 42.04 -59.33
CA PRO A 20 -79.60 43.42 -59.37
C PRO A 20 -78.14 43.58 -58.92
N GLU A 21 -77.59 44.76 -59.15
CA GLU A 21 -76.22 45.16 -58.79
C GLU A 21 -76.04 45.27 -57.26
N LEU A 22 -74.82 45.04 -56.77
CA LEU A 22 -74.35 45.61 -55.50
C LEU A 22 -72.82 45.75 -55.46
N LEU A 23 -72.34 46.77 -54.75
CA LEU A 23 -70.99 47.32 -54.88
C LEU A 23 -69.84 46.41 -54.41
N ILE A 24 -68.68 46.66 -55.00
CA ILE A 24 -67.38 46.13 -54.58
C ILE A 24 -67.06 46.60 -53.15
N LEU A 25 -66.73 45.64 -52.27
CA LEU A 25 -65.87 45.87 -51.10
C LEU A 25 -64.69 44.90 -51.14
N LEU A 26 -63.49 45.45 -51.05
CA LEU A 26 -62.23 44.68 -51.07
C LEU A 26 -62.03 43.97 -49.73
N GLY A 27 -62.57 42.75 -49.63
CA GLY A 27 -62.24 41.83 -48.55
C GLY A 27 -60.79 41.39 -48.66
N ALA A 28 -59.89 42.08 -47.94
CA ALA A 28 -58.52 41.63 -47.78
C ALA A 28 -58.52 40.31 -47.00
N ALA A 29 -58.31 39.20 -47.72
CA ALA A 29 -58.13 37.89 -47.14
C ALA A 29 -56.77 37.82 -46.43
N VAL A 30 -56.69 38.44 -45.25
CA VAL A 30 -55.69 38.08 -44.24
C VAL A 30 -55.99 36.63 -43.88
N ILE A 31 -55.29 35.72 -44.56
CA ILE A 31 -55.14 34.36 -44.08
C ILE A 31 -54.58 34.51 -42.67
N LEU A 32 -55.38 34.15 -41.66
CA LEU A 32 -54.85 33.97 -40.32
C LEU A 32 -53.78 32.90 -40.43
N GLN A 33 -52.53 33.37 -40.39
CA GLN A 33 -51.39 32.53 -40.14
C GLN A 33 -51.64 31.95 -38.75
N ALA A 34 -52.25 30.76 -38.70
CA ALA A 34 -52.37 30.02 -37.47
C ALA A 34 -50.93 29.76 -37.03
N ASP A 35 -50.50 30.48 -35.98
CA ASP A 35 -49.14 30.38 -35.48
C ASP A 35 -48.84 28.90 -35.27
N LEU A 36 -47.82 28.42 -35.97
CA LEU A 36 -47.23 27.12 -35.69
C LEU A 36 -46.62 27.25 -34.30
N LEU A 37 -47.44 26.92 -33.28
CA LEU A 37 -46.99 26.69 -31.92
C LEU A 37 -45.71 25.86 -32.03
N PRO A 38 -44.56 26.38 -31.58
CA PRO A 38 -43.30 25.70 -31.76
C PRO A 38 -43.43 24.32 -31.12
N ASP A 39 -43.23 23.29 -31.95
CA ASP A 39 -43.55 21.90 -31.63
C ASP A 39 -43.15 21.59 -30.19
N LYS A 40 -44.14 21.24 -29.36
CA LYS A 40 -44.06 21.38 -27.90
C LYS A 40 -43.14 20.31 -27.33
N LYS A 41 -41.82 20.51 -27.50
CA LYS A 41 -40.76 19.69 -26.94
C LYS A 41 -41.08 19.46 -25.47
N SER A 42 -41.40 18.21 -25.15
CA SER A 42 -41.79 17.79 -23.81
C SER A 42 -40.59 17.94 -22.88
N LEU A 43 -40.41 19.15 -22.36
CA LEU A 43 -39.32 19.50 -21.48
C LEU A 43 -39.44 18.64 -20.22
N LEU A 44 -38.45 17.78 -19.99
CA LEU A 44 -38.39 17.03 -18.75
C LEU A 44 -38.16 18.02 -17.60
N LEU A 45 -38.87 17.81 -16.50
CA LEU A 45 -38.77 18.66 -15.31
C LEU A 45 -37.70 18.14 -14.34
N PRO A 46 -37.03 19.02 -13.58
CA PRO A 46 -36.11 18.62 -12.52
C PRO A 46 -36.80 17.76 -11.45
N PRO A 47 -36.14 16.71 -10.92
CA PRO A 47 -36.68 15.98 -9.78
C PRO A 47 -36.76 16.88 -8.53
N VAL A 48 -37.72 16.61 -7.65
CA VAL A 48 -37.96 17.43 -6.45
C VAL A 48 -37.43 16.75 -5.19
N ASN A 49 -37.39 17.48 -4.07
CA ASN A 49 -37.00 16.97 -2.74
C ASN A 49 -35.66 16.21 -2.69
N PHE A 50 -34.70 16.58 -3.55
CA PHE A 50 -33.37 15.95 -3.55
C PHE A 50 -32.62 16.25 -2.24
N THR A 51 -32.26 15.20 -1.53
CA THR A 51 -31.57 15.25 -0.24
C THR A 51 -30.43 14.24 -0.19
N ILE A 52 -29.38 14.61 0.54
CA ILE A 52 -28.23 13.78 0.86
C ILE A 52 -28.17 13.66 2.38
N LYS A 53 -28.12 12.43 2.89
CA LYS A 53 -28.04 12.16 4.33
C LYS A 53 -26.91 11.19 4.61
N ALA A 54 -26.00 11.52 5.53
CA ALA A 54 -25.11 10.54 6.12
C ALA A 54 -25.95 9.56 6.94
N VAL A 55 -25.85 8.26 6.65
CA VAL A 55 -26.62 7.20 7.32
C VAL A 55 -25.73 6.24 8.11
N ASN A 56 -24.44 6.19 7.80
CA ASN A 56 -23.45 5.40 8.53
C ASN A 56 -22.02 5.91 8.25
N LEU A 57 -21.01 5.36 8.93
CA LEU A 57 -19.59 5.68 8.69
C LEU A 57 -19.22 5.45 7.22
N ALA A 58 -18.70 6.48 6.54
CA ALA A 58 -18.45 6.46 5.10
C ALA A 58 -19.64 5.93 4.26
N GLN A 59 -20.88 6.29 4.62
CA GLN A 59 -22.08 5.87 3.89
C GLN A 59 -23.16 6.97 3.86
N VAL A 60 -23.61 7.30 2.65
CA VAL A 60 -24.71 8.25 2.40
C VAL A 60 -25.92 7.56 1.78
N LEU A 61 -27.07 8.21 1.94
CA LEU A 61 -28.30 7.97 1.20
C LEU A 61 -28.63 9.23 0.41
N LEU A 62 -28.68 9.08 -0.91
CA LEU A 62 -29.25 10.05 -1.83
C LEU A 62 -30.71 9.67 -2.04
N ARG A 63 -31.62 10.63 -1.92
CA ARG A 63 -33.06 10.44 -2.21
C ARG A 63 -33.66 11.69 -2.82
N TRP A 64 -34.45 11.52 -3.86
CA TRP A 64 -35.26 12.54 -4.52
C TRP A 64 -36.65 11.98 -4.80
N GLU A 65 -37.54 12.79 -5.35
CA GLU A 65 -38.91 12.40 -5.71
C GLU A 65 -39.22 12.86 -7.15
N PRO A 66 -40.07 12.14 -7.92
CA PRO A 66 -40.44 12.55 -9.26
C PRO A 66 -41.14 13.90 -9.23
N ASN A 67 -40.95 14.72 -10.26
CA ASN A 67 -41.64 16.01 -10.33
C ASN A 67 -43.16 15.80 -10.50
N PRO A 68 -44.02 16.35 -9.63
CA PRO A 68 -45.46 16.14 -9.70
C PRO A 68 -46.12 16.81 -10.91
N ASP A 69 -45.51 17.86 -11.46
CA ASP A 69 -46.00 18.60 -12.62
C ASP A 69 -45.55 17.98 -13.95
N GLN A 70 -44.84 16.85 -13.92
CA GLN A 70 -44.37 16.16 -15.12
C GLN A 70 -45.53 15.50 -15.86
N GLU A 71 -45.77 15.91 -17.11
CA GLU A 71 -46.79 15.31 -17.97
C GLU A 71 -46.60 13.79 -18.08
N GLN A 72 -47.67 13.04 -17.76
CA GLN A 72 -47.69 11.57 -17.78
C GLN A 72 -47.71 11.03 -19.22
N SER A 73 -46.55 11.10 -19.88
CA SER A 73 -46.32 10.51 -21.19
C SER A 73 -46.08 8.99 -21.10
N ASN A 74 -46.19 8.30 -22.23
CA ASN A 74 -45.82 6.87 -22.35
C ASN A 74 -44.30 6.62 -22.32
N VAL A 75 -43.46 7.66 -22.18
CA VAL A 75 -42.00 7.53 -22.16
C VAL A 75 -41.54 7.03 -20.78
N GLN A 76 -40.71 5.98 -20.77
CA GLN A 76 -40.07 5.55 -19.53
C GLN A 76 -38.99 6.58 -19.15
N LEU A 77 -39.17 7.23 -17.99
CA LEU A 77 -38.18 8.16 -17.44
C LEU A 77 -37.20 7.43 -16.50
N GLY A 78 -36.01 8.01 -16.40
CA GLY A 78 -34.99 7.68 -15.41
C GLY A 78 -34.28 8.93 -14.92
N TYR A 79 -33.20 8.73 -14.17
CA TYR A 79 -32.41 9.79 -13.56
C TYR A 79 -30.93 9.58 -13.84
N HIS A 80 -30.26 10.62 -14.31
CA HIS A 80 -28.80 10.67 -14.40
C HIS A 80 -28.29 11.36 -13.14
N VAL A 81 -27.46 10.65 -12.38
CA VAL A 81 -26.84 11.14 -11.15
C VAL A 81 -25.36 11.37 -11.41
N LYS A 82 -24.86 12.54 -11.02
CA LYS A 82 -23.45 12.90 -11.00
C LYS A 82 -23.00 13.13 -9.56
N ILE A 83 -21.98 12.43 -9.11
CA ILE A 83 -21.21 12.79 -7.92
C ILE A 83 -20.19 13.84 -8.36
N ASN A 84 -20.14 14.98 -7.67
CA ASN A 84 -19.20 16.07 -7.96
C ASN A 84 -17.99 16.05 -7.01
N ALA A 85 -18.18 15.60 -5.77
CA ALA A 85 -17.13 15.47 -4.77
C ALA A 85 -17.50 14.40 -3.73
N PRO A 86 -16.53 13.66 -3.13
CA PRO A 86 -15.09 13.87 -3.19
C PRO A 86 -14.37 13.19 -4.38
N GLN A 87 -15.08 12.39 -5.17
CA GLN A 87 -14.61 11.77 -6.40
C GLN A 87 -15.73 11.86 -7.43
N GLU A 88 -15.40 12.19 -8.69
CA GLU A 88 -16.41 12.23 -9.75
C GLU A 88 -16.80 10.81 -10.20
N GLU A 89 -18.10 10.57 -10.28
CA GLU A 89 -18.73 9.34 -10.74
C GLU A 89 -20.09 9.70 -11.36
N GLU A 90 -20.45 9.08 -12.48
CA GLU A 90 -21.74 9.31 -13.14
C GLU A 90 -22.42 7.98 -13.46
N TYR A 91 -23.73 7.89 -13.20
CA TYR A 91 -24.53 6.72 -13.51
C TYR A 91 -26.00 7.09 -13.77
N GLU A 92 -26.70 6.24 -14.53
CA GLU A 92 -28.15 6.32 -14.71
C GLU A 92 -28.88 5.32 -13.80
N THR A 93 -30.06 5.68 -13.33
CA THR A 93 -30.90 4.86 -12.44
C THR A 93 -32.38 5.15 -12.65
N ARG A 94 -33.24 4.15 -12.47
CA ARG A 94 -34.71 4.34 -12.40
C ARG A 94 -35.24 4.46 -10.98
N ASN A 95 -34.42 4.13 -9.99
CA ASN A 95 -34.77 4.27 -8.57
C ASN A 95 -34.62 5.73 -8.15
N THR A 96 -35.52 6.20 -7.29
CA THR A 96 -35.52 7.55 -6.68
C THR A 96 -34.68 7.66 -5.41
N GLU A 97 -34.06 6.55 -4.98
CA GLU A 97 -33.10 6.54 -3.88
C GLU A 97 -31.91 5.61 -4.18
N ARG A 98 -30.76 5.95 -3.59
CA ARG A 98 -29.51 5.20 -3.73
C ARG A 98 -28.63 5.41 -2.49
N SER A 99 -28.24 4.32 -1.83
CA SER A 99 -27.14 4.39 -0.85
C SER A 99 -25.79 4.16 -1.54
N LEU A 100 -24.78 4.94 -1.13
CA LEU A 100 -23.42 4.91 -1.64
C LEU A 100 -22.44 4.82 -0.46
N VAL A 101 -21.28 4.19 -0.70
CA VAL A 101 -20.18 4.07 0.27
C VAL A 101 -19.02 4.94 -0.22
N THR A 102 -18.70 5.99 0.54
CA THR A 102 -17.76 7.06 0.14
C THR A 102 -17.25 7.80 1.38
N ILE A 103 -16.06 8.41 1.30
CA ILE A 103 -15.46 9.17 2.40
C ILE A 103 -16.22 10.49 2.65
N LEU A 104 -16.37 10.90 3.91
CA LEU A 104 -17.19 12.04 4.31
C LEU A 104 -16.41 13.17 5.00
N HIS A 105 -15.15 12.95 5.41
CA HIS A 105 -14.32 13.99 6.04
C HIS A 105 -14.02 15.20 5.13
N LYS A 106 -14.22 15.05 3.81
CA LYS A 106 -14.09 16.13 2.81
C LYS A 106 -15.42 16.80 2.45
N GLY A 107 -16.52 16.37 3.07
CA GLY A 107 -17.87 16.60 2.57
C GLY A 107 -18.18 15.74 1.34
N PHE A 108 -19.42 15.83 0.85
CA PHE A 108 -19.90 15.12 -0.33
C PHE A 108 -20.88 16.00 -1.09
N SER A 109 -20.85 16.01 -2.42
CA SER A 109 -21.83 16.74 -3.22
C SER A 109 -22.19 15.99 -4.49
N ALA A 110 -23.46 16.09 -4.88
CA ALA A 110 -24.01 15.40 -6.04
C ALA A 110 -25.10 16.24 -6.70
N SER A 111 -25.39 15.88 -7.94
CA SER A 111 -26.43 16.47 -8.79
C SER A 111 -27.25 15.35 -9.43
N VAL A 112 -28.55 15.59 -9.65
CA VAL A 112 -29.44 14.66 -10.33
C VAL A 112 -30.34 15.41 -11.32
N GLN A 113 -30.54 14.83 -12.50
CA GLN A 113 -31.46 15.32 -13.54
C GLN A 113 -32.34 14.19 -14.05
N THR A 114 -33.50 14.53 -14.61
CA THR A 114 -34.44 13.59 -15.24
C THR A 114 -34.04 13.37 -16.69
N VAL A 115 -33.95 12.11 -17.12
CA VAL A 115 -33.53 11.70 -18.47
C VAL A 115 -34.52 10.70 -19.08
N PRO A 116 -34.66 10.64 -20.42
CA PRO A 116 -35.42 9.59 -21.07
C PRO A 116 -34.64 8.26 -21.01
N TRP A 117 -35.28 7.19 -20.53
CA TRP A 117 -34.61 5.89 -20.32
C TRP A 117 -34.39 5.07 -21.60
N SER A 118 -35.02 5.44 -22.72
CA SER A 118 -35.02 4.61 -23.94
C SER A 118 -35.01 5.39 -25.25
N ASP A 119 -34.98 6.71 -25.21
CA ASP A 119 -34.96 7.56 -26.39
C ASP A 119 -34.20 8.87 -26.08
N HIS A 120 -32.91 8.90 -26.42
CA HIS A 120 -32.04 10.06 -26.19
C HIS A 120 -32.34 11.27 -27.09
N SER A 121 -33.42 11.25 -27.90
CA SER A 121 -33.87 12.43 -28.66
C SER A 121 -34.55 13.50 -27.79
N LEU A 122 -35.07 13.11 -26.61
CA LEU A 122 -35.64 14.04 -25.64
C LEU A 122 -34.56 14.72 -24.80
N GLN A 123 -34.69 16.03 -24.62
CA GLN A 123 -33.74 16.84 -23.86
C GLN A 123 -33.88 16.58 -22.35
N ALA A 124 -32.77 16.31 -21.68
CA ALA A 124 -32.69 16.15 -20.23
C ALA A 124 -33.18 17.41 -19.48
N SER A 125 -33.65 17.21 -18.24
CA SER A 125 -34.06 18.32 -17.38
C SER A 125 -32.87 19.07 -16.77
N SER A 126 -33.13 20.19 -16.10
CA SER A 126 -32.11 20.92 -15.36
C SER A 126 -31.61 20.12 -14.15
N TRP A 127 -30.30 20.10 -13.92
CA TRP A 127 -29.69 19.53 -12.72
C TRP A 127 -30.22 20.17 -11.42
N VAL A 128 -30.60 19.32 -10.46
CA VAL A 128 -30.82 19.69 -9.06
C VAL A 128 -29.64 19.18 -8.25
N SER A 129 -29.03 20.05 -7.45
CA SER A 129 -27.80 19.73 -6.71
C SER A 129 -28.01 19.83 -5.21
N ALA A 130 -27.31 18.99 -4.46
CA ALA A 130 -27.30 18.99 -3.00
C ALA A 130 -25.89 18.70 -2.48
N GLU A 131 -25.61 19.13 -1.25
CA GLU A 131 -24.31 18.95 -0.61
C GLU A 131 -24.45 18.59 0.87
N LEU A 132 -23.55 17.73 1.32
CA LEU A 132 -23.27 17.46 2.72
C LEU A 132 -21.93 18.16 3.03
N LYS A 133 -21.98 19.22 3.85
CA LYS A 133 -20.78 19.96 4.27
C LYS A 133 -19.78 19.04 4.98
N ALA A 134 -18.49 19.33 4.83
CA ALA A 134 -17.45 18.66 5.59
C ALA A 134 -17.68 18.83 7.11
N PRO A 135 -17.37 17.82 7.94
CA PRO A 135 -17.45 17.94 9.39
C PRO A 135 -16.60 19.10 9.93
N PRO A 136 -17.01 19.75 11.04
CA PRO A 136 -16.27 20.85 11.63
C PRO A 136 -14.94 20.36 12.21
N GLY A 137 -13.91 21.20 12.09
CA GLY A 137 -12.62 21.03 12.75
C GLY A 137 -11.53 21.91 12.12
N SER A 138 -10.53 22.28 12.92
CA SER A 138 -9.44 23.15 12.44
C SER A 138 -8.52 22.38 11.47
N PRO A 139 -8.11 22.97 10.33
CA PRO A 139 -7.15 22.34 9.43
C PRO A 139 -5.82 22.02 10.14
N GLY A 140 -5.26 20.84 9.88
CA GLY A 140 -4.04 20.35 10.50
C GLY A 140 -4.26 19.58 11.81
N THR A 141 -5.50 19.55 12.33
CA THR A 141 -5.88 18.71 13.49
C THR A 141 -6.25 17.28 13.12
N GLU A 142 -6.56 17.01 11.84
CA GLU A 142 -6.86 15.65 11.37
C GLU A 142 -5.65 14.71 11.49
N ILE A 143 -5.90 13.43 11.74
CA ILE A 143 -4.85 12.41 11.72
C ILE A 143 -4.24 12.28 10.33
N VAL A 144 -2.96 11.89 10.26
CA VAL A 144 -2.25 11.64 8.99
C VAL A 144 -1.67 10.23 8.95
N ASN A 145 -1.42 9.72 7.74
CA ASN A 145 -0.84 8.39 7.50
C ASN A 145 -1.61 7.22 8.17
N LEU A 146 -2.95 7.24 8.12
CA LEU A 146 -3.76 6.10 8.57
C LEU A 146 -3.43 4.85 7.72
N THR A 147 -2.89 3.84 8.39
CA THR A 147 -2.54 2.55 7.79
C THR A 147 -3.20 1.44 8.58
N CYS A 148 -4.01 0.63 7.91
CA CYS A 148 -4.70 -0.50 8.51
C CYS A 148 -4.27 -1.82 7.85
N THR A 149 -4.22 -2.89 8.64
CA THR A 149 -3.88 -4.24 8.19
C THR A 149 -4.79 -5.26 8.86
N THR A 150 -5.31 -6.23 8.11
CA THR A 150 -6.05 -7.37 8.67
C THR A 150 -5.18 -8.61 8.68
N ASN A 151 -5.39 -9.50 9.65
CA ASN A 151 -4.78 -10.83 9.68
C ASN A 151 -5.80 -11.88 10.12
N THR A 152 -5.85 -13.00 9.40
CA THR A 152 -6.72 -14.14 9.72
C THR A 152 -6.01 -15.09 10.68
N LYS A 153 -6.68 -15.49 11.75
CA LYS A 153 -6.22 -16.54 12.68
C LYS A 153 -7.23 -17.68 12.73
N ALA A 154 -6.78 -18.90 13.03
CA ALA A 154 -7.69 -20.00 13.30
C ALA A 154 -8.41 -19.76 14.63
N ASP A 155 -9.70 -20.06 14.70
CA ASP A 155 -10.46 -20.08 15.96
C ASP A 155 -10.71 -21.51 16.41
N ASN A 156 -10.09 -21.89 17.52
CA ASN A 156 -10.23 -23.22 18.09
C ASN A 156 -11.52 -23.37 18.92
N TYR A 157 -12.27 -22.29 19.17
CA TYR A 157 -13.43 -22.30 20.08
C TYR A 157 -14.77 -22.50 19.37
N THR A 158 -14.91 -22.20 18.07
CA THR A 158 -16.21 -22.26 17.38
C THR A 158 -16.19 -23.08 16.08
N HIS A 159 -16.86 -24.24 16.10
CA HIS A 159 -17.01 -25.12 14.94
C HIS A 159 -17.66 -24.45 13.70
N PHE A 160 -18.39 -23.35 13.90
CA PHE A 160 -19.10 -22.63 12.84
C PHE A 160 -18.32 -21.44 12.25
N GLN A 161 -17.30 -20.94 12.94
CA GLN A 161 -16.42 -19.87 12.46
C GLN A 161 -14.94 -20.21 12.72
N PRO A 162 -14.37 -21.21 12.02
CA PRO A 162 -13.00 -21.70 12.26
C PRO A 162 -11.89 -20.67 11.94
N TYR A 163 -12.25 -19.44 11.55
CA TYR A 163 -11.33 -18.35 11.26
C TYR A 163 -11.89 -17.03 11.80
N GLN A 164 -11.09 -16.33 12.59
CA GLN A 164 -11.36 -14.96 13.04
C GLN A 164 -10.45 -13.99 12.30
N VAL A 165 -10.96 -12.80 11.96
CA VAL A 165 -10.17 -11.70 11.41
C VAL A 165 -9.87 -10.71 12.52
N SER A 166 -8.59 -10.35 12.64
CA SER A 166 -8.10 -9.27 13.48
C SER A 166 -7.76 -8.05 12.62
N LEU A 167 -7.85 -6.85 13.20
CA LEU A 167 -7.58 -5.57 12.53
C LEU A 167 -6.61 -4.75 13.38
N HIS A 168 -5.48 -4.34 12.78
CA HIS A 168 -4.52 -3.41 13.39
C HIS A 168 -4.44 -2.14 12.56
N CYS A 169 -4.64 -0.98 13.18
CA CYS A 169 -4.55 0.32 12.53
C CYS A 169 -3.59 1.25 13.29
N THR A 170 -2.80 2.02 12.55
CA THR A 170 -1.83 3.00 13.05
C THR A 170 -1.98 4.31 12.30
N TRP A 171 -1.78 5.43 13.00
CA TRP A 171 -1.80 6.78 12.43
C TRP A 171 -0.81 7.70 13.16
N LEU A 172 -0.55 8.86 12.57
CA LEU A 172 0.18 9.94 13.22
C LEU A 172 -0.81 11.04 13.63
N VAL A 173 -0.47 11.74 14.72
CA VAL A 173 -1.20 12.90 15.24
C VAL A 173 -1.19 14.03 14.20
N GLY A 174 -2.27 14.80 14.10
CA GLY A 174 -2.32 16.00 13.26
C GLY A 174 -1.25 17.02 13.65
N LYS A 175 -0.59 17.62 12.65
CA LYS A 175 0.53 18.56 12.86
C LYS A 175 0.18 19.73 13.78
N ASP A 176 -1.05 20.21 13.67
CA ASP A 176 -1.56 21.40 14.35
C ASP A 176 -2.67 21.01 15.36
N ALA A 177 -2.67 19.73 15.81
CA ALA A 177 -3.54 19.21 16.86
C ALA A 177 -3.00 19.58 18.26
N PRO A 178 -3.83 20.14 19.17
CA PRO A 178 -3.46 20.41 20.56
C PRO A 178 -2.91 19.19 21.31
N ASP A 179 -2.05 19.41 22.31
CA ASP A 179 -1.45 18.31 23.08
C ASP A 179 -2.45 17.56 23.97
N ASP A 180 -3.61 18.15 24.28
CA ASP A 180 -4.70 17.44 24.98
C ASP A 180 -5.60 16.59 24.05
N THR A 181 -5.31 16.57 22.75
CA THR A 181 -6.11 15.84 21.75
C THR A 181 -6.13 14.34 21.99
N GLN A 182 -7.30 13.77 22.23
CA GLN A 182 -7.51 12.33 22.24
C GLN A 182 -8.23 11.86 20.97
N TYR A 183 -7.77 10.76 20.37
CA TYR A 183 -8.36 10.17 19.16
C TYR A 183 -9.12 8.87 19.44
N PHE A 184 -10.22 8.64 18.72
CA PHE A 184 -11.03 7.43 18.85
C PHE A 184 -11.29 6.83 17.46
N LEU A 185 -11.06 5.52 17.33
CA LEU A 185 -11.15 4.82 16.06
C LEU A 185 -12.38 3.90 16.02
N TYR A 186 -13.15 4.04 14.96
CA TYR A 186 -14.31 3.23 14.64
C TYR A 186 -14.08 2.53 13.30
N TYR A 187 -14.47 1.26 13.18
CA TYR A 187 -14.58 0.61 11.87
C TYR A 187 -16.02 0.23 11.57
N ARG A 188 -16.38 0.22 10.29
CA ARG A 188 -17.60 -0.41 9.79
C ARG A 188 -17.28 -1.45 8.74
N TYR A 189 -17.84 -2.64 8.92
CA TYR A 189 -17.89 -3.68 7.89
C TYR A 189 -19.35 -4.07 7.64
N ARG A 190 -19.81 -3.88 6.40
CA ARG A 190 -21.24 -3.99 6.01
C ARG A 190 -22.11 -3.09 6.90
N SER A 191 -23.00 -3.68 7.71
CA SER A 191 -23.90 -3.01 8.64
C SER A 191 -23.41 -2.96 10.10
N ARG A 192 -22.27 -3.59 10.42
CA ARG A 192 -21.72 -3.65 11.78
C ARG A 192 -20.66 -2.58 11.98
N ILE A 193 -20.72 -1.89 13.11
CA ILE A 193 -19.81 -0.83 13.56
C ILE A 193 -19.24 -1.28 14.91
N GLU A 194 -17.94 -1.08 15.14
CA GLU A 194 -17.34 -1.21 16.48
C GLU A 194 -16.36 -0.05 16.75
N GLU A 195 -16.30 0.38 18.02
CA GLU A 195 -15.30 1.31 18.54
C GLU A 195 -14.13 0.53 19.12
N CYS A 196 -12.90 0.98 18.84
CA CYS A 196 -11.69 0.35 19.36
C CYS A 196 -11.57 0.49 20.88
N GLN A 197 -11.10 -0.57 21.54
CA GLN A 197 -10.91 -0.62 23.00
C GLN A 197 -9.42 -0.76 23.38
N GLU A 198 -8.63 -1.47 22.57
CA GLU A 198 -7.20 -1.71 22.82
C GLU A 198 -6.35 -0.72 21.99
N TYR A 199 -6.07 0.45 22.57
CA TYR A 199 -5.24 1.49 21.97
C TYR A 199 -3.78 1.41 22.41
N SER A 200 -2.85 1.72 21.51
CA SER A 200 -1.48 2.12 21.87
C SER A 200 -1.33 3.64 21.79
N LYS A 201 -0.52 4.20 22.68
CA LYS A 201 -0.42 5.64 22.93
C LYS A 201 0.98 6.20 22.68
N ASP A 202 1.04 7.48 22.36
CA ASP A 202 2.29 8.24 22.32
C ASP A 202 2.74 8.71 23.73
N VAL A 203 3.85 9.43 23.77
CA VAL A 203 4.44 9.98 25.01
C VAL A 203 3.46 10.92 25.75
N LEU A 204 2.57 11.60 25.02
CA LEU A 204 1.56 12.51 25.56
C LEU A 204 0.22 11.82 25.85
N GLN A 205 0.19 10.49 25.88
CA GLN A 205 -1.00 9.67 26.16
C GLN A 205 -2.12 9.77 25.12
N ARG A 206 -1.81 10.26 23.91
CA ARG A 206 -2.72 10.33 22.77
C ARG A 206 -2.71 9.00 22.03
N ASN A 207 -3.89 8.50 21.66
CA ASN A 207 -4.04 7.25 20.91
C ASN A 207 -3.45 7.42 19.49
N VAL A 208 -2.55 6.52 19.11
CA VAL A 208 -1.85 6.50 17.79
C VAL A 208 -1.89 5.13 17.09
N ALA A 209 -2.29 4.09 17.81
CA ALA A 209 -2.64 2.80 17.21
C ALA A 209 -3.86 2.18 17.89
N CYS A 210 -4.51 1.26 17.19
CA CYS A 210 -5.65 0.50 17.63
C CYS A 210 -5.50 -0.97 17.21
N TRP A 211 -5.88 -1.88 18.11
CA TRP A 211 -5.99 -3.31 17.86
C TRP A 211 -7.42 -3.82 18.12
N PHE A 212 -7.94 -4.58 17.17
CA PHE A 212 -9.10 -5.43 17.36
C PHE A 212 -8.64 -6.90 17.27
N PRO A 213 -8.55 -7.65 18.40
CA PRO A 213 -8.16 -9.05 18.37
C PRO A 213 -9.16 -9.95 17.64
N ARG A 214 -10.43 -9.53 17.60
CA ARG A 214 -11.54 -10.15 16.87
C ARG A 214 -12.37 -9.04 16.23
N THR A 215 -12.93 -9.30 15.04
CA THR A 215 -13.80 -8.38 14.31
C THR A 215 -14.93 -9.15 13.61
N PHE A 216 -15.94 -8.43 13.14
CA PHE A 216 -16.97 -8.98 12.24
C PHE A 216 -16.57 -8.96 10.76
N ILE A 217 -15.29 -8.72 10.43
CA ILE A 217 -14.80 -8.71 9.05
C ILE A 217 -14.81 -10.14 8.49
N ASN A 218 -15.45 -10.33 7.33
CA ASN A 218 -15.43 -11.61 6.64
C ASN A 218 -14.07 -11.81 5.94
N SER A 219 -13.35 -12.88 6.28
CA SER A 219 -12.06 -13.25 5.67
C SER A 219 -12.13 -13.52 4.15
N LYS A 220 -13.31 -13.91 3.64
CA LYS A 220 -13.60 -14.02 2.19
C LYS A 220 -14.32 -12.79 1.62
N GLY A 221 -14.37 -11.70 2.38
CA GLY A 221 -15.09 -10.48 2.03
C GLY A 221 -14.59 -9.83 0.73
N ARG A 222 -15.54 -9.23 0.00
CA ARG A 222 -15.28 -8.34 -1.14
C ARG A 222 -15.75 -6.91 -0.89
N ASP A 223 -16.55 -6.70 0.15
CA ASP A 223 -17.00 -5.38 0.61
C ASP A 223 -15.82 -4.56 1.18
N SER A 224 -15.85 -3.24 1.00
CA SER A 224 -14.86 -2.34 1.61
C SER A 224 -15.02 -2.25 3.12
N LEU A 225 -13.89 -2.19 3.82
CA LEU A 225 -13.80 -1.79 5.23
C LEU A 225 -13.78 -0.25 5.27
N ALA A 226 -14.72 0.35 6.00
CA ALA A 226 -14.64 1.77 6.33
C ALA A 226 -13.95 1.93 7.69
N VAL A 227 -12.98 2.84 7.79
CA VAL A 227 -12.37 3.24 9.06
C VAL A 227 -12.54 4.75 9.21
N TYR A 228 -13.00 5.17 10.39
CA TYR A 228 -13.27 6.55 10.76
C TYR A 228 -12.54 6.85 12.07
N VAL A 229 -11.80 7.95 12.11
CA VAL A 229 -11.13 8.44 13.32
C VAL A 229 -11.58 9.86 13.57
N ASN A 230 -12.13 10.13 14.74
CA ASN A 230 -12.35 11.48 15.26
C ASN A 230 -11.42 11.74 16.44
N GLY A 231 -11.48 12.96 16.98
CA GLY A 231 -10.87 13.26 18.25
C GLY A 231 -11.62 14.33 19.03
N SER A 232 -11.16 14.59 20.24
CA SER A 232 -11.63 15.68 21.09
C SER A 232 -10.45 16.35 21.79
N SER A 233 -10.59 17.66 21.98
CA SER A 233 -9.66 18.57 22.66
C SER A 233 -10.51 19.64 23.35
N LYS A 234 -9.98 20.27 24.40
CA LYS A 234 -10.61 21.45 25.04
C LYS A 234 -10.32 22.75 24.29
N GLU A 235 -9.26 22.76 23.47
CA GLU A 235 -8.73 23.96 22.82
C GLU A 235 -9.27 24.13 21.40
N ALA A 236 -9.45 23.04 20.66
CA ALA A 236 -9.91 23.06 19.27
C ALA A 236 -10.90 21.95 18.93
N ALA A 237 -11.79 22.22 17.96
CA ALA A 237 -12.56 21.17 17.30
C ALA A 237 -11.61 20.35 16.40
N ILE A 238 -11.47 19.05 16.69
CA ILE A 238 -10.58 18.15 15.97
C ILE A 238 -11.31 17.62 14.73
N LYS A 239 -10.71 17.85 13.56
CA LYS A 239 -11.27 17.45 12.27
C LYS A 239 -11.18 15.92 12.12
N PRO A 240 -12.30 15.21 11.89
CA PRO A 240 -12.27 13.76 11.71
C PRO A 240 -11.66 13.39 10.36
N PHE A 241 -11.26 12.13 10.23
CA PHE A 241 -10.71 11.52 9.02
C PHE A 241 -11.40 10.18 8.76
N ASP A 242 -11.73 9.88 7.50
CA ASP A 242 -12.25 8.57 7.12
C ASP A 242 -11.70 8.05 5.79
N GLN A 243 -11.50 6.73 5.74
CA GLN A 243 -10.89 6.05 4.61
C GLN A 243 -11.55 4.69 4.35
N LEU A 244 -11.68 4.37 3.07
CA LEU A 244 -12.15 3.07 2.60
C LEU A 244 -10.95 2.20 2.23
N PHE A 245 -10.89 1.00 2.79
CA PHE A 245 -9.88 -0.01 2.47
C PHE A 245 -10.54 -1.23 1.81
N ALA A 246 -10.08 -1.59 0.62
CA ALA A 246 -10.45 -2.86 0.00
C ALA A 246 -9.66 -3.98 0.70
N LEU A 247 -10.34 -4.99 1.24
CA LEU A 247 -9.71 -6.00 2.11
C LEU A 247 -8.48 -6.68 1.50
N HIS A 248 -8.48 -6.93 0.19
CA HIS A 248 -7.34 -7.57 -0.49
C HIS A 248 -6.03 -6.77 -0.45
N ALA A 249 -6.11 -5.44 -0.31
CA ALA A 249 -4.95 -4.54 -0.23
C ALA A 249 -4.37 -4.43 1.19
N ILE A 250 -5.09 -4.86 2.23
CA ILE A 250 -4.68 -4.77 3.64
C ILE A 250 -4.54 -6.13 4.35
N ASP A 251 -4.95 -7.22 3.71
CA ASP A 251 -4.92 -8.58 4.26
C ASP A 251 -3.51 -9.16 4.25
N ARG A 252 -2.86 -9.16 5.42
CA ARG A 252 -1.58 -9.82 5.68
C ARG A 252 -1.79 -11.33 5.72
N VAL A 253 -1.69 -11.94 4.53
CA VAL A 253 -1.69 -13.39 4.31
C VAL A 253 -0.60 -14.03 5.18
N ASN A 254 -0.96 -15.08 5.91
CA ASN A 254 0.01 -15.84 6.71
C ASN A 254 0.99 -16.61 5.80
N PRO A 255 2.25 -16.85 6.22
CA PRO A 255 3.15 -17.75 5.50
C PRO A 255 2.59 -19.19 5.46
N PRO A 256 2.99 -20.01 4.46
CA PRO A 256 2.75 -21.45 4.45
C PRO A 256 3.25 -22.13 5.73
N ALA A 257 2.48 -23.11 6.21
CA ALA A 257 2.84 -23.93 7.37
C ALA A 257 3.59 -25.20 6.93
N ASN A 258 4.26 -25.86 7.88
CA ASN A 258 4.86 -27.19 7.74
C ASN A 258 5.65 -27.40 6.43
N VAL A 259 6.48 -26.40 6.08
CA VAL A 259 7.41 -26.52 4.94
C VAL A 259 8.42 -27.61 5.25
N THR A 260 8.51 -28.60 4.37
CA THR A 260 9.40 -29.77 4.48
C THR A 260 10.10 -30.02 3.15
N ALA A 261 11.29 -30.62 3.21
CA ALA A 261 12.10 -30.94 2.04
C ALA A 261 12.78 -32.30 2.23
N GLU A 262 12.57 -33.21 1.28
CA GLU A 262 13.29 -34.48 1.20
C GLU A 262 14.28 -34.46 0.04
N LEU A 263 15.49 -34.97 0.26
CA LEU A 263 16.50 -35.16 -0.79
C LEU A 263 16.76 -36.67 -0.98
N LYS A 264 16.43 -37.18 -2.17
CA LYS A 264 16.55 -38.59 -2.56
C LYS A 264 17.47 -38.67 -3.79
N GLY A 265 18.76 -38.88 -3.53
CA GLY A 265 19.81 -38.69 -4.55
C GLY A 265 19.86 -37.21 -4.96
N THR A 266 19.78 -36.94 -6.26
CA THR A 266 19.68 -35.58 -6.81
C THR A 266 18.25 -35.02 -6.83
N CYS A 267 17.23 -35.79 -6.44
CA CYS A 267 15.83 -35.37 -6.47
C CYS A 267 15.43 -34.69 -5.16
N LEU A 268 15.10 -33.40 -5.23
CA LEU A 268 14.61 -32.57 -4.11
C LEU A 268 13.08 -32.42 -4.21
N SER A 269 12.36 -32.94 -3.22
CA SER A 269 10.91 -32.87 -3.11
C SER A 269 10.51 -31.98 -1.94
N ILE A 270 9.99 -30.79 -2.25
CA ILE A 270 9.56 -29.76 -1.29
C ILE A 270 8.04 -29.80 -1.18
N HIS A 271 7.52 -29.81 0.06
CA HIS A 271 6.10 -29.84 0.37
C HIS A 271 5.77 -28.78 1.41
N TRP A 272 4.58 -28.18 1.35
CA TRP A 272 4.13 -27.20 2.35
C TRP A 272 2.61 -27.20 2.49
N GLU A 273 2.10 -26.87 3.67
CA GLU A 273 0.67 -26.75 3.92
C GLU A 273 0.12 -25.38 3.48
N LYS A 274 -1.17 -25.36 3.17
CA LYS A 274 -1.91 -24.14 2.85
C LYS A 274 -1.86 -23.17 4.05
N PRO A 275 -1.56 -21.87 3.87
CA PRO A 275 -1.52 -20.92 4.98
C PRO A 275 -2.86 -20.81 5.70
N VAL A 276 -2.80 -20.47 7.00
CA VAL A 276 -3.97 -20.25 7.88
C VAL A 276 -4.83 -19.13 7.28
N SER A 277 -5.99 -19.51 6.74
CA SER A 277 -6.89 -18.64 6.01
C SER A 277 -8.17 -19.41 5.66
N ALA A 278 -9.31 -18.72 5.57
CA ALA A 278 -10.55 -19.34 5.13
C ALA A 278 -10.55 -19.76 3.65
N PHE A 279 -9.67 -19.21 2.81
CA PHE A 279 -9.57 -19.57 1.39
C PHE A 279 -9.12 -21.04 1.22
N PRO A 280 -9.71 -21.80 0.27
CA PRO A 280 -9.31 -23.18 -0.03
C PRO A 280 -7.96 -23.23 -0.77
N SER A 281 -7.34 -24.41 -0.86
CA SER A 281 -5.96 -24.56 -1.37
C SER A 281 -5.77 -24.04 -2.81
N HIS A 282 -6.77 -24.21 -3.69
CA HIS A 282 -6.73 -23.73 -5.07
C HIS A 282 -6.80 -22.20 -5.22
N CYS A 283 -6.96 -21.45 -4.12
CA CYS A 283 -6.97 -19.99 -4.12
C CYS A 283 -5.61 -19.40 -3.71
N PHE A 284 -4.52 -20.16 -3.78
CA PHE A 284 -3.18 -19.70 -3.42
C PHE A 284 -2.18 -19.86 -4.56
N ASP A 285 -1.51 -18.76 -4.88
CA ASP A 285 -0.28 -18.76 -5.67
C ASP A 285 0.90 -18.77 -4.69
N TYR A 286 1.90 -19.61 -4.95
CA TYR A 286 3.08 -19.77 -4.11
C TYR A 286 4.36 -19.36 -4.85
N GLU A 287 5.31 -18.80 -4.10
CA GLU A 287 6.70 -18.66 -4.54
C GLU A 287 7.61 -19.49 -3.63
N VAL A 288 8.41 -20.40 -4.21
CA VAL A 288 9.41 -21.21 -3.52
C VAL A 288 10.79 -20.66 -3.84
N LYS A 289 11.51 -20.18 -2.83
CA LYS A 289 12.88 -19.66 -2.94
C LYS A 289 13.86 -20.74 -2.47
N ILE A 290 14.77 -21.14 -3.35
CA ILE A 290 15.80 -22.16 -3.11
C ILE A 290 17.17 -21.51 -3.27
N TYR A 291 17.95 -21.44 -2.20
CA TYR A 291 19.34 -20.99 -2.22
C TYR A 291 20.29 -22.19 -2.29
N ASN A 292 21.30 -22.14 -3.16
CA ASN A 292 22.40 -23.10 -3.16
C ASN A 292 23.65 -22.45 -2.53
N ALA A 293 24.13 -22.98 -1.40
CA ALA A 293 25.23 -22.38 -0.64
C ALA A 293 26.60 -22.49 -1.32
N LYS A 294 26.80 -23.48 -2.20
CA LYS A 294 28.05 -23.78 -2.93
C LYS A 294 28.22 -22.92 -4.18
N LYS A 295 27.11 -22.54 -4.81
CA LYS A 295 27.03 -21.72 -6.04
C LYS A 295 26.62 -20.27 -5.78
N GLY A 296 26.17 -19.94 -4.56
CA GLY A 296 25.93 -18.57 -4.10
C GLY A 296 24.73 -17.86 -4.71
N TYR A 297 23.75 -18.57 -5.28
CA TYR A 297 22.57 -17.96 -5.93
C TYR A 297 21.24 -18.50 -5.41
N PHE A 298 20.19 -17.70 -5.64
CA PHE A 298 18.79 -18.06 -5.38
C PHE A 298 18.08 -18.41 -6.69
N GLN A 299 17.38 -19.53 -6.71
CA GLN A 299 16.32 -19.86 -7.66
C GLN A 299 14.97 -19.51 -7.02
N THR A 300 14.00 -19.02 -7.79
CA THR A 300 12.64 -18.74 -7.28
C THR A 300 11.62 -19.27 -8.27
N GLU A 301 10.84 -20.26 -7.83
CA GLU A 301 9.83 -20.95 -8.63
C GLU A 301 8.42 -20.50 -8.25
N LYS A 302 7.52 -20.43 -9.25
CA LYS A 302 6.11 -20.07 -9.06
C LYS A 302 5.20 -21.27 -9.26
N MET A 303 4.38 -21.57 -8.26
CA MET A 303 3.57 -22.79 -8.19
C MET A 303 2.15 -22.47 -7.73
N THR A 304 1.14 -23.18 -8.25
CA THR A 304 -0.23 -23.19 -7.69
C THR A 304 -0.52 -24.48 -6.91
N THR A 305 0.42 -25.44 -6.95
CA THR A 305 0.43 -26.68 -6.15
C THR A 305 1.09 -26.45 -4.79
N ASN A 306 0.77 -27.31 -3.82
CA ASN A 306 1.40 -27.35 -2.50
C ASN A 306 2.74 -28.13 -2.46
N THR A 307 3.30 -28.41 -3.63
CA THR A 307 4.50 -29.23 -3.81
C THR A 307 5.36 -28.74 -4.98
N LEU A 308 6.67 -28.98 -4.89
CA LEU A 308 7.66 -28.76 -5.94
C LEU A 308 8.67 -29.92 -5.93
N ILE A 309 8.89 -30.55 -7.08
CA ILE A 309 9.93 -31.56 -7.28
C ILE A 309 10.94 -31.00 -8.29
N THR A 310 12.23 -31.00 -7.94
CA THR A 310 13.30 -30.44 -8.77
C THR A 310 14.60 -31.24 -8.65
N ILE A 311 15.50 -31.11 -9.63
CA ILE A 311 16.77 -31.85 -9.70
C ILE A 311 17.93 -30.91 -9.32
N ILE A 312 18.77 -31.35 -8.39
CA ILE A 312 19.81 -30.54 -7.74
C ILE A 312 21.15 -31.29 -7.59
N ASP A 313 22.22 -30.56 -7.24
CA ASP A 313 23.52 -31.12 -6.83
C ASP A 313 23.42 -31.65 -5.40
N ASP A 314 23.48 -32.96 -5.20
CA ASP A 314 23.27 -33.62 -3.90
C ASP A 314 24.40 -33.36 -2.89
N VAL A 315 25.55 -32.89 -3.38
CA VAL A 315 26.71 -32.49 -2.56
C VAL A 315 26.52 -31.10 -1.94
N SER A 316 25.64 -30.25 -2.49
CA SER A 316 25.39 -28.90 -1.99
C SER A 316 24.48 -28.85 -0.76
N LYS A 317 24.70 -27.86 0.11
CA LYS A 317 23.70 -27.42 1.11
C LYS A 317 22.73 -26.42 0.49
N TYR A 318 21.46 -26.57 0.84
CA TYR A 318 20.37 -25.70 0.40
C TYR A 318 19.65 -25.05 1.57
N TYR A 319 19.11 -23.86 1.31
CA TYR A 319 18.20 -23.12 2.19
C TYR A 319 16.91 -22.87 1.41
N ILE A 320 15.76 -23.17 2.00
CA ILE A 320 14.45 -23.15 1.32
C ILE A 320 13.46 -22.31 2.13
N GLN A 321 12.74 -21.43 1.45
CA GLN A 321 11.58 -20.72 1.98
C GLN A 321 10.41 -20.77 1.00
N VAL A 322 9.18 -20.69 1.51
CA VAL A 322 7.97 -20.54 0.69
C VAL A 322 7.17 -19.33 1.16
N ARG A 323 6.56 -18.58 0.24
CA ARG A 323 5.53 -17.57 0.55
C ARG A 323 4.28 -17.79 -0.31
N ALA A 324 3.16 -17.21 0.09
CA ALA A 324 1.87 -17.36 -0.58
C ALA A 324 1.16 -16.01 -0.80
N ALA A 325 0.39 -15.90 -1.87
CA ALA A 325 -0.59 -14.84 -2.10
C ALA A 325 -1.97 -15.46 -2.40
N VAL A 326 -3.04 -14.72 -2.13
CA VAL A 326 -4.39 -15.15 -2.58
C VAL A 326 -4.51 -14.91 -4.08
N SER A 327 -4.76 -15.99 -4.82
CA SER A 327 -4.77 -16.01 -6.28
C SER A 327 -5.87 -15.13 -6.88
N SER A 328 -5.56 -14.49 -8.01
CA SER A 328 -6.43 -13.57 -8.74
C SER A 328 -7.78 -14.19 -9.14
N VAL A 329 -7.81 -15.51 -9.31
CA VAL A 329 -9.00 -16.32 -9.58
C VAL A 329 -10.07 -16.18 -8.49
N CYS A 330 -9.67 -16.04 -7.22
CA CYS A 330 -10.58 -16.04 -6.08
C CYS A 330 -10.90 -14.64 -5.53
N ARG A 331 -9.91 -13.74 -5.54
CA ARG A 331 -10.01 -12.35 -5.07
C ARG A 331 -9.05 -11.48 -5.89
N ALA A 332 -9.34 -10.19 -6.05
CA ALA A 332 -8.41 -9.26 -6.68
C ALA A 332 -7.01 -9.32 -6.01
N THR A 333 -5.96 -9.16 -6.83
CA THR A 333 -4.56 -9.32 -6.43
C THR A 333 -4.23 -8.52 -5.18
N GLY A 334 -3.77 -9.21 -4.14
CA GLY A 334 -3.47 -8.62 -2.84
C GLY A 334 -1.99 -8.69 -2.47
N LEU A 335 -1.73 -8.57 -1.17
CA LEU A 335 -0.38 -8.72 -0.62
C LEU A 335 0.11 -10.18 -0.67
N TRP A 336 1.42 -10.34 -0.85
CA TRP A 336 2.12 -11.59 -0.54
C TRP A 336 2.27 -11.73 0.97
N SER A 337 2.32 -12.97 1.46
CA SER A 337 2.79 -13.27 2.81
C SER A 337 4.27 -12.94 2.96
N GLU A 338 4.69 -12.83 4.22
CA GLU A 338 6.09 -13.03 4.57
C GLU A 338 6.58 -14.41 4.11
N TRP A 339 7.90 -14.55 4.00
CA TRP A 339 8.53 -15.85 3.76
C TRP A 339 8.40 -16.76 4.99
N SER A 340 8.25 -18.07 4.75
CA SER A 340 8.31 -19.07 5.81
C SER A 340 9.64 -19.01 6.57
N GLN A 341 9.65 -19.58 7.77
CA GLN A 341 10.91 -19.92 8.42
C GLN A 341 11.74 -20.83 7.48
N PRO A 342 13.07 -20.64 7.43
CA PRO A 342 13.91 -21.34 6.49
C PRO A 342 14.20 -22.76 6.95
N ILE A 343 14.14 -23.71 6.02
CA ILE A 343 14.59 -25.10 6.23
C ILE A 343 15.88 -25.36 5.45
N TYR A 344 16.68 -26.29 5.95
CA TYR A 344 17.97 -26.66 5.38
C TYR A 344 17.98 -28.13 4.95
N VAL A 345 18.59 -28.43 3.80
CA VAL A 345 18.69 -29.79 3.26
C VAL A 345 19.99 -29.95 2.45
N GLY A 346 20.45 -31.18 2.26
CA GLY A 346 21.77 -31.48 1.72
C GLY A 346 22.86 -31.49 2.78
N LYS A 347 24.11 -31.66 2.37
CA LYS A 347 25.27 -31.73 3.28
C LYS A 347 26.01 -30.41 3.28
N ASP A 348 26.57 -30.02 4.42
CA ASP A 348 27.57 -28.95 4.46
C ASP A 348 28.84 -29.42 3.73
N ASP A 349 29.17 -28.76 2.62
CA ASP A 349 30.49 -28.80 1.97
C ASP A 349 31.54 -28.03 2.82
N GLN A 350 31.40 -28.09 4.15
CA GLN A 350 32.38 -27.65 5.15
C GLN A 350 33.59 -28.59 5.08
N LYS A 351 34.44 -28.35 4.08
CA LYS A 351 35.76 -28.96 4.00
C LYS A 351 36.48 -28.81 5.35
N PRO A 352 37.34 -29.76 5.73
CA PRO A 352 38.14 -29.68 6.95
C PRO A 352 39.25 -28.61 6.84
N TRP A 353 39.07 -27.55 6.05
CA TRP A 353 40.04 -26.48 5.88
C TRP A 353 40.33 -25.78 7.22
N THR A 354 39.32 -25.62 8.09
CA THR A 354 39.51 -25.12 9.47
C THR A 354 40.42 -26.03 10.31
N GLU A 355 40.24 -27.34 10.22
CA GLU A 355 41.04 -28.34 10.95
C GLU A 355 42.49 -28.41 10.41
N TRP A 356 42.63 -28.40 9.08
CA TRP A 356 43.93 -28.40 8.42
C TRP A 356 44.66 -27.07 8.57
N PHE A 357 43.94 -25.94 8.67
CA PHE A 357 44.51 -24.62 8.96
C PHE A 357 45.06 -24.58 10.38
N LEU A 358 44.31 -25.04 11.39
CA LEU A 358 44.81 -25.19 12.76
C LEU A 358 46.03 -26.12 12.81
N THR A 359 45.99 -27.25 12.09
CA THR A 359 47.13 -28.18 12.00
C THR A 359 48.36 -27.54 11.35
N ALA A 360 48.18 -26.75 10.28
CA ALA A 360 49.26 -26.03 9.60
C ALA A 360 49.85 -24.89 10.45
N VAL A 361 49.01 -24.17 11.20
CA VAL A 361 49.45 -23.16 12.18
C VAL A 361 50.28 -23.80 13.29
N MET A 362 49.84 -24.92 13.86
CA MET A 362 50.61 -25.64 14.88
C MET A 362 51.94 -26.18 14.31
N MET A 363 51.95 -26.74 13.10
CA MET A 363 53.17 -27.20 12.44
C MET A 363 54.16 -26.06 12.16
N THR A 364 53.70 -24.90 11.71
CA THR A 364 54.57 -23.74 11.44
C THR A 364 55.13 -23.13 12.72
N ILE A 365 54.35 -23.04 13.80
CA ILE A 365 54.84 -22.63 15.14
C ILE A 365 55.94 -23.58 15.62
N CYS A 366 55.73 -24.90 15.55
CA CYS A 366 56.74 -25.90 15.90
C CYS A 366 58.03 -25.74 15.06
N PHE A 367 57.91 -25.47 13.76
CA PHE A 367 59.06 -25.28 12.88
C PHE A 367 59.88 -24.02 13.25
N ILE A 368 59.22 -22.91 13.58
CA ILE A 368 59.86 -21.67 14.03
C ILE A 368 60.60 -21.89 15.35
N LEU A 369 59.99 -22.59 16.32
CA LEU A 369 60.62 -22.92 17.61
C LEU A 369 61.85 -23.82 17.44
N LEU A 370 61.81 -24.80 16.53
CA LEU A 370 62.96 -25.65 16.20
C LEU A 370 64.11 -24.82 15.59
N ILE A 371 63.83 -23.95 14.61
CA ILE A 371 64.82 -23.05 14.01
C ILE A 371 65.43 -22.11 15.06
N PHE A 372 64.61 -21.51 15.93
CA PHE A 372 65.09 -20.67 17.02
C PHE A 372 66.01 -21.45 17.98
N SER A 373 65.65 -22.68 18.35
CA SER A 373 66.49 -23.54 19.20
C SER A 373 67.83 -23.90 18.55
N LEU A 374 67.85 -24.09 17.23
CA LEU A 374 69.06 -24.35 16.43
C LEU A 374 69.96 -23.11 16.40
N ILE A 375 69.40 -21.93 16.14
CA ILE A 375 70.12 -20.64 16.17
C ILE A 375 70.70 -20.42 17.57
N CYS A 376 69.91 -20.57 18.64
CA CYS A 376 70.40 -20.44 20.02
C CYS A 376 71.52 -21.44 20.35
N ARG A 377 71.44 -22.70 19.89
CA ARG A 377 72.54 -23.68 20.03
C ARG A 377 73.79 -23.27 19.27
N ILE A 378 73.65 -22.75 18.05
CA ILE A 378 74.76 -22.25 17.24
C ILE A 378 75.41 -21.04 17.92
N CYS A 379 74.63 -20.05 18.36
CA CYS A 379 75.14 -18.90 19.10
C CYS A 379 75.86 -19.30 20.41
N HIS A 380 75.31 -20.26 21.16
CA HIS A 380 75.96 -20.79 22.37
C HIS A 380 77.23 -21.61 22.09
N LEU A 381 77.33 -22.25 20.91
CA LEU A 381 78.58 -22.86 20.44
C LEU A 381 79.61 -21.81 20.05
N TRP A 382 79.20 -20.74 19.36
CA TRP A 382 80.09 -19.62 18.99
C TRP A 382 80.64 -18.89 20.22
N THR A 383 79.83 -18.60 21.24
CA THR A 383 80.31 -17.97 22.50
C THR A 383 81.16 -18.91 23.35
N LYS A 384 81.06 -20.23 23.16
CA LYS A 384 81.98 -21.24 23.75
C LYS A 384 83.31 -21.34 23.01
N LEU A 385 83.35 -21.07 21.70
CA LEU A 385 84.55 -21.13 20.86
C LEU A 385 85.33 -19.80 20.85
N PHE A 386 84.64 -18.68 21.00
CA PHE A 386 85.22 -17.34 21.07
C PHE A 386 84.74 -16.60 22.33
N PRO A 387 85.41 -16.78 23.49
CA PRO A 387 85.16 -15.94 24.66
C PRO A 387 85.56 -14.48 24.36
N PRO A 388 84.84 -13.48 24.89
CA PRO A 388 85.18 -12.08 24.68
C PRO A 388 86.55 -11.74 25.27
N VAL A 389 87.39 -11.05 24.50
CA VAL A 389 88.73 -10.63 24.92
C VAL A 389 88.62 -9.62 26.08
N PRO A 390 89.34 -9.82 27.20
CA PRO A 390 89.29 -8.88 28.33
C PRO A 390 89.89 -7.52 27.96
N VAL A 391 89.15 -6.45 28.25
CA VAL A 391 89.55 -5.07 27.94
C VAL A 391 90.73 -4.64 28.83
N PRO A 392 91.85 -4.14 28.26
CA PRO A 392 92.97 -3.63 29.05
C PRO A 392 92.64 -2.27 29.69
N LYS A 393 93.12 -2.03 30.92
CA LYS A 393 93.05 -0.71 31.56
C LYS A 393 94.12 0.23 30.98
N SER A 394 93.70 1.31 30.32
CA SER A 394 94.59 2.34 29.77
C SER A 394 94.57 3.63 30.63
N ASN A 395 95.53 3.77 31.55
CA ASN A 395 95.87 5.07 32.14
C ASN A 395 96.76 5.83 31.13
N ILE A 396 96.20 6.75 30.34
CA ILE A 396 96.97 7.55 29.35
C ILE A 396 96.44 9.00 29.29
N ASN A 397 96.44 9.72 30.43
CA ASN A 397 96.12 11.15 30.46
C ASN A 397 97.35 12.08 30.40
N ASP A 398 98.56 11.57 30.67
CA ASP A 398 99.74 12.41 30.89
C ASP A 398 100.51 12.83 29.61
N PHE A 399 100.10 12.38 28.42
CA PHE A 399 100.86 12.59 27.17
C PHE A 399 100.42 13.78 26.30
N PHE A 400 99.29 14.44 26.59
CA PHE A 400 98.73 15.49 25.72
C PHE A 400 99.23 16.93 26.01
N VAL A 401 100.21 17.11 26.90
CA VAL A 401 100.64 18.45 27.36
C VAL A 401 101.77 19.07 26.51
N ILE A 402 102.49 18.29 25.68
CA ILE A 402 103.80 18.70 25.11
C ILE A 402 103.77 18.94 23.58
N ILE A 403 102.63 18.83 22.90
CA ILE A 403 102.50 19.18 21.46
C ILE A 403 101.42 20.25 21.24
N ASN A 404 101.79 21.50 21.51
CA ASN A 404 101.07 22.70 21.07
C ASN A 404 102.00 23.93 21.16
N ASN A 405 102.78 24.23 20.11
CA ASN A 405 103.47 25.52 19.97
C ASN A 405 104.07 25.79 18.56
N GLU A 406 103.22 25.87 17.53
CA GLU A 406 103.38 26.77 16.37
C GLU A 406 101.96 26.97 15.79
N LYS A 407 101.28 28.10 16.09
CA LYS A 407 101.34 29.44 15.45
C LYS A 407 100.79 29.48 14.00
N THR A 408 99.99 30.48 13.56
CA THR A 408 99.21 31.55 14.24
C THR A 408 98.23 32.17 13.22
N GLY A 409 96.99 32.47 13.63
CA GLY A 409 96.07 33.43 12.97
C GLY A 409 95.24 32.88 11.80
N SER A 410 94.09 33.49 11.43
CA SER A 410 93.34 34.62 12.02
C SER A 410 91.88 34.63 11.50
N SER A 411 90.96 35.29 12.23
CA SER A 411 89.73 36.02 11.79
C SER A 411 88.87 35.51 10.58
N GLU A 412 87.53 35.47 10.60
CA GLU A 412 86.54 36.18 11.44
C GLU A 412 85.09 35.61 11.31
N THR A 413 84.17 36.17 12.12
CA THR A 413 82.67 36.30 12.05
C THR A 413 81.94 36.03 10.70
N GLU A 414 80.63 35.71 10.54
CA GLU A 414 79.38 35.55 11.35
C GLU A 414 78.22 35.07 10.38
N VAL A 415 76.92 34.79 10.65
CA VAL A 415 76.01 34.43 11.79
C VAL A 415 74.56 34.13 11.25
N ILE A 416 73.61 33.63 12.08
CA ILE A 416 72.11 33.55 11.86
C ILE A 416 71.62 32.55 10.78
N SER A 417 70.50 31.79 10.87
CA SER A 417 69.40 31.52 11.85
C SER A 417 69.00 30.02 11.76
N TYR A 418 68.60 29.29 12.82
CA TYR A 418 67.28 29.24 13.52
C TYR A 418 66.09 28.96 12.56
N VAL A 419 65.09 28.09 12.84
CA VAL A 419 64.60 27.40 14.08
C VAL A 419 63.88 26.06 13.65
N GLU A 420 63.25 25.12 14.38
CA GLU A 420 62.69 24.98 15.76
C GLU A 420 62.63 23.49 16.25
N GLU A 421 61.46 22.95 16.66
CA GLU A 421 61.21 21.73 17.47
C GLU A 421 60.29 20.69 16.73
N ALA A 422 60.09 19.40 17.08
CA ALA A 422 59.82 18.65 18.34
C ALA A 422 58.44 18.95 18.99
N GLY A 423 57.67 18.02 19.58
CA GLY A 423 57.80 16.56 19.76
C GLY A 423 56.63 15.94 20.59
N PHE A 424 56.90 14.86 21.33
CA PHE A 424 56.09 14.26 22.44
C PHE A 424 54.99 13.19 22.17
N GLU A 425 54.63 12.45 23.23
CA GLU A 425 53.94 11.14 23.24
C GLU A 425 52.66 11.07 24.13
N THR A 426 51.86 10.00 23.99
CA THR A 426 50.85 9.41 24.93
C THR A 426 49.62 10.24 25.35
N LEU A 427 48.40 9.70 25.38
CA LEU A 427 47.93 8.62 26.28
C LEU A 427 46.73 7.81 25.71
N GLU A 428 46.22 6.83 26.46
CA GLU A 428 44.97 6.07 26.20
C GLU A 428 43.71 6.82 26.70
N ASP A 429 42.50 6.53 26.17
CA ASP A 429 41.45 5.80 26.92
C ASP A 429 40.21 5.37 26.07
N SER A 430 39.50 4.39 26.62
CA SER A 430 38.15 3.80 26.46
C SER A 430 37.03 4.37 25.54
N VAL A 431 36.37 3.40 24.88
CA VAL A 431 34.90 3.12 24.82
C VAL A 431 33.93 4.20 24.30
N PHE A 432 33.24 3.89 23.19
CA PHE A 432 31.79 3.62 23.17
C PHE A 432 31.38 2.73 21.98
#